data_AF-A0AAN9ISG4-F1
#
_entry.id   AF-A0AAN9ISG4-F1
#
_cell.length_a   1.000
_cell.length_b   1.000
_cell.length_c   1.000
_cell.angle_alpha   90.00
_cell.angle_beta   90.00
_cell.angle_gamma   90.00
#
_symmetry.space_group_name_H-M   'P 1'
#
loop_
_entity.id
_entity.type
_entity.pdbx_description
1 polymer ?
#
loop_
_entity_poly.entity_id
_entity_poly.type
_entity_poly.pdbx_seq_one_letter_code
_entity_poly.pdbx_strand_id
1 'polypeptide(L)'
;MPPHVSRLLDLIVHSLNSHKEVFLHELVSNASDSLDKLRFLSVTEPSLLGDVGDLDIRIKLDLDNGTITITDTGIRMTKEELIDCLGTITQSGTLKFLKVLKENKDLEAYNGLIDQVGVGFYSAFLITERVVVSTRV
;
A
#
# COMPACT_ATOMS: atom_id res chain seq x y z
N MET A 1 -11.61 -13.17 -4.14
CA MET A 1 -11.38 -11.72 -4.13
C MET A 1 -12.60 -11.00 -4.69
N PRO A 2 -12.94 -9.80 -4.20
CA PRO A 2 -13.92 -8.89 -4.79
C PRO A 2 -14.06 -8.89 -6.31
N PRO A 3 -15.23 -8.98 -7.00
CA PRO A 3 -15.27 -8.76 -8.46
C PRO A 3 -14.75 -7.38 -8.88
N HIS A 4 -14.98 -6.35 -8.05
CA HIS A 4 -14.49 -4.99 -8.27
C HIS A 4 -12.96 -4.87 -8.08
N VAL A 5 -12.39 -5.69 -7.20
CA VAL A 5 -10.93 -5.74 -6.97
C VAL A 5 -10.20 -6.34 -8.17
N SER A 6 -10.73 -7.43 -8.73
CA SER A 6 -10.16 -8.07 -9.92
C SER A 6 -10.08 -7.08 -11.09
N ARG A 7 -11.15 -6.30 -11.30
CA ARG A 7 -11.21 -5.31 -12.38
C ARG A 7 -10.23 -4.15 -12.19
N LEU A 8 -9.99 -3.75 -10.94
CA LEU A 8 -8.98 -2.74 -10.62
C LEU A 8 -7.56 -3.26 -10.93
N LEU A 9 -7.26 -4.49 -10.51
CA LEU A 9 -5.96 -5.14 -10.77
C LEU A 9 -5.69 -5.23 -12.27
N ASP A 10 -6.67 -5.70 -13.05
CA ASP A 10 -6.53 -5.79 -14.51
C ASP A 10 -6.15 -4.44 -15.12
N LEU A 11 -6.75 -3.35 -14.66
CA LEU A 11 -6.48 -2.02 -15.18
C LEU A 11 -5.15 -1.45 -14.72
N ILE A 12 -4.78 -1.63 -13.45
CA ILE A 12 -3.46 -1.26 -12.93
C ILE A 12 -2.39 -1.94 -13.78
N VAL A 13 -2.49 -3.26 -13.98
CA VAL A 13 -1.53 -4.04 -14.76
C VAL A 13 -1.45 -3.59 -16.22
N HIS A 14 -2.59 -3.36 -16.88
CA HIS A 14 -2.60 -2.98 -18.30
C HIS A 14 -2.21 -1.51 -18.54
N SER A 15 -2.56 -0.60 -17.62
CA SER A 15 -2.32 0.84 -17.78
C SER A 15 -0.94 1.28 -17.30
N LEU A 16 -0.31 0.55 -16.37
CA LEU A 16 0.94 0.97 -15.72
C LEU A 16 2.12 0.00 -15.96
N ASN A 17 2.01 -0.90 -16.94
CA ASN A 17 3.10 -1.84 -17.26
C ASN A 17 4.43 -1.14 -17.61
N SER A 18 4.38 0.12 -18.05
CA SER A 18 5.55 0.97 -18.32
C SER A 18 6.11 1.71 -17.11
N HIS A 19 5.44 1.69 -15.96
CA HIS A 19 5.76 2.47 -14.75
C HIS A 19 5.80 1.59 -13.50
N LYS A 20 6.57 0.52 -13.59
CA LYS A 20 6.65 -0.50 -12.54
C LYS A 20 7.22 0.05 -11.24
N GLU A 21 8.04 1.09 -11.31
CA GLU A 21 8.69 1.77 -10.18
C GLU A 21 7.71 2.39 -9.18
N VAL A 22 6.47 2.70 -9.60
CA VAL A 22 5.44 3.31 -8.74
C VAL A 22 5.17 2.44 -7.51
N PHE A 23 5.28 1.12 -7.61
CA PHE A 23 5.01 0.23 -6.47
C PHE A 23 5.87 0.55 -5.23
N LEU A 24 7.12 0.94 -5.46
CA LEU A 24 8.06 1.17 -4.36
C LEU A 24 7.71 2.49 -3.66
N HIS A 25 7.36 3.52 -4.44
CA HIS A 25 6.89 4.79 -3.92
C HIS A 25 5.67 4.58 -3.01
N GLU A 26 4.66 3.87 -3.52
CA GLU A 26 3.39 3.66 -2.80
C GLU A 26 3.56 2.83 -1.53
N LEU A 27 4.35 1.75 -1.57
CA LEU A 27 4.55 0.92 -0.39
C LEU A 27 5.40 1.63 0.68
N VAL A 28 6.37 2.46 0.27
CA VAL A 28 7.14 3.29 1.21
C VAL A 28 6.29 4.41 1.79
N SER A 29 5.40 5.02 0.99
CA SER A 29 4.43 6.03 1.45
C SER A 29 3.50 5.45 2.52
N ASN A 30 2.92 4.27 2.26
CA ASN A 30 2.08 3.55 3.23
C ASN A 30 2.83 3.22 4.54
N ALA A 31 4.09 2.80 4.43
CA ALA A 31 4.96 2.55 5.58
C ALA A 31 5.24 3.84 6.37
N SER A 32 5.46 4.97 5.69
CA SER A 32 5.63 6.28 6.34
C SER A 32 4.37 6.71 7.10
N ASP A 33 3.19 6.57 6.48
CA ASP A 33 1.90 6.85 7.12
C ASP A 33 1.68 5.99 8.37
N SER A 34 2.10 4.73 8.33
CA SER A 34 2.05 3.81 9.46
C SER A 34 2.90 4.31 10.63
N LEU A 35 4.13 4.77 10.36
CA LEU A 35 5.03 5.35 11.36
C LEU A 35 4.48 6.66 11.93
N ASP A 36 3.93 7.53 11.08
CA ASP A 36 3.35 8.81 11.49
C ASP A 36 2.12 8.61 12.37
N LYS A 37 1.25 7.65 12.04
CA LYS A 37 0.11 7.28 12.88
C LYS A 37 0.55 6.80 14.25
N LEU A 38 1.55 5.91 14.32
CA LEU A 38 2.09 5.45 15.60
C LEU A 38 2.67 6.61 16.40
N ARG A 39 3.47 7.48 15.76
CA ARG A 39 4.05 8.66 16.41
C ARG A 39 2.97 9.58 16.96
N PHE A 40 1.91 9.84 16.20
CA PHE A 40 0.81 10.69 16.64
C PHE A 40 0.04 10.08 17.82
N LEU A 41 -0.35 8.81 17.72
CA LEU A 41 -1.08 8.12 18.79
C LEU A 41 -0.25 7.98 20.07
N SER A 42 1.07 7.88 19.95
CA SER A 42 1.97 7.81 21.11
C SER A 42 1.97 9.07 21.98
N VAL A 43 1.54 10.22 21.43
CA VAL A 43 1.38 11.46 22.21
C VAL A 43 0.32 11.29 23.29
N THR A 44 -0.76 10.56 23.00
CA THR A 44 -1.87 10.31 23.94
C THR A 44 -1.75 8.96 24.63
N GLU A 45 -1.11 7.98 23.99
CA GLU A 45 -0.94 6.61 24.49
C GLU A 45 0.53 6.16 24.40
N PRO A 46 1.41 6.61 25.31
CA PRO A 46 2.83 6.30 25.25
C PRO A 46 3.17 4.81 25.26
N SER A 47 2.29 3.97 25.80
CA SER A 47 2.44 2.51 25.79
C SER A 47 2.46 1.89 24.39
N LEU A 48 1.94 2.58 23.37
CA LEU A 48 1.96 2.10 21.98
C LEU A 48 3.38 2.07 21.39
N LEU A 49 4.27 2.96 21.86
CA LEU A 49 5.68 2.86 21.50
C LEU A 49 6.33 1.62 22.11
N GLY A 50 5.83 1.08 23.24
CA GLY A 50 6.37 -0.12 23.87
C GLY A 50 7.91 -0.15 23.94
N ASP A 51 8.50 -1.32 23.64
CA ASP A 51 9.93 -1.50 23.34
C ASP A 51 10.24 -1.30 21.84
N VAL A 52 9.33 -0.69 21.07
CA VAL A 52 9.61 -0.36 19.67
C VAL A 52 10.82 0.58 19.71
N GLY A 53 11.93 0.09 19.17
CA GLY A 53 13.16 0.86 19.05
C GLY A 53 12.99 2.00 18.06
N ASP A 54 14.01 2.24 17.24
CA ASP A 54 13.93 3.29 16.24
C ASP A 54 12.78 3.03 15.24
N LEU A 55 11.96 4.08 15.01
CA LEU A 55 10.93 4.08 13.98
C LEU A 55 11.61 4.04 12.60
N ASP A 56 11.55 2.90 11.92
CA ASP A 56 12.26 2.70 10.64
C ASP A 56 11.40 2.01 9.57
N ILE A 57 11.86 2.19 8.33
CA ILE A 57 11.40 1.42 7.17
C ILE A 57 12.63 0.71 6.62
N ARG A 58 12.56 -0.62 6.51
CA ARG A 58 13.62 -1.46 5.98
C ARG A 58 13.17 -2.12 4.68
N ILE A 59 14.04 -2.06 3.68
CA ILE A 59 13.83 -2.70 2.38
C ILE A 59 14.92 -3.75 2.21
N LYS A 60 14.53 -5.02 2.09
CA LYS A 60 15.43 -6.15 1.88
C LYS A 60 15.15 -6.80 0.53
N LEU A 61 16.21 -7.07 -0.21
CA LEU A 61 16.17 -7.87 -1.43
C LEU A 61 16.72 -9.26 -1.12
N ASP A 62 16.01 -10.28 -1.56
CA ASP A 62 16.45 -11.67 -1.56
C ASP A 62 16.50 -12.14 -3.02
N LEU A 63 17.71 -12.11 -3.58
CA LEU A 63 17.94 -12.45 -4.99
C LEU A 63 17.80 -13.94 -5.26
N ASP A 64 18.05 -14.78 -4.26
CA ASP A 64 17.97 -16.24 -4.39
C ASP A 64 16.51 -16.68 -4.50
N ASN A 65 15.62 -16.05 -3.72
CA ASN A 65 14.19 -16.33 -3.73
C ASN A 65 13.38 -15.36 -4.63
N GLY A 66 14.03 -14.35 -5.21
CA GLY A 66 13.39 -13.35 -6.06
C GLY A 66 12.34 -12.51 -5.32
N THR A 67 12.59 -12.17 -4.04
CA THR A 67 11.64 -11.42 -3.22
C THR A 67 12.16 -10.05 -2.82
N ILE A 68 11.24 -9.08 -2.74
CA ILE A 68 11.44 -7.79 -2.10
C ILE A 68 10.57 -7.75 -0.85
N THR A 69 11.17 -7.40 0.29
CA THR A 69 10.48 -7.25 1.57
C THR A 69 10.59 -5.81 2.03
N ILE A 70 9.46 -5.16 2.27
CA ILE A 70 9.38 -3.83 2.89
C ILE A 70 8.78 -4.03 4.28
N THR A 71 9.46 -3.51 5.30
CA THR A 71 9.07 -3.69 6.71
C THR A 71 9.12 -2.34 7.40
N ASP A 72 8.00 -1.91 7.97
CA ASP A 72 7.94 -0.77 8.88
C ASP A 72 7.77 -1.23 10.34
N THR A 73 8.13 -0.35 11.27
CA THR A 73 7.85 -0.50 12.70
C THR A 73 6.72 0.41 13.16
N GLY A 74 5.79 0.74 12.26
CA GLY A 74 4.68 1.65 12.52
C GLY A 74 3.52 0.98 13.23
N ILE A 75 2.33 1.55 13.05
CA ILE A 75 1.13 1.07 13.73
C ILE A 75 0.75 -0.32 13.20
N ARG A 76 0.60 -1.26 14.14
CA ARG A 76 0.23 -2.64 13.83
C ARG A 76 -1.23 -2.70 13.41
N MET A 77 -1.54 -3.67 12.56
CA MET A 77 -2.92 -3.98 12.20
C MET A 77 -3.36 -5.28 12.85
N THR A 78 -4.58 -5.31 13.35
CA THR A 78 -5.32 -6.52 13.69
C THR A 78 -5.75 -7.25 12.42
N LYS A 79 -6.24 -8.49 12.59
CA LYS A 79 -6.73 -9.29 11.46
C LYS A 79 -7.95 -8.63 10.81
N GLU A 80 -8.83 -8.07 11.61
CA GLU A 80 -10.04 -7.39 11.17
C GLU A 80 -9.69 -6.14 10.37
N GLU A 81 -8.76 -5.32 10.86
CA GLU A 81 -8.26 -4.14 10.13
C GLU A 81 -7.59 -4.52 8.81
N LEU A 82 -6.81 -5.61 8.76
CA LEU A 82 -6.25 -6.11 7.50
C LEU A 82 -7.35 -6.50 6.50
N ILE A 83 -8.40 -7.19 6.96
CA ILE A 83 -9.53 -7.57 6.10
C ILE A 83 -10.27 -6.34 5.61
N ASP A 84 -10.49 -5.35 6.47
CA ASP A 84 -11.21 -4.14 6.08
C ASP A 84 -10.37 -3.26 5.15
N CYS A 85 -9.10 -3.00 5.46
CA CYS A 85 -8.23 -2.14 4.66
C CYS A 85 -7.83 -2.77 3.32
N LEU A 86 -7.56 -4.08 3.27
CA LEU A 86 -7.11 -4.77 2.04
C LEU A 86 -8.23 -5.54 1.33
N GLY A 87 -9.34 -5.83 2.02
CA GLY A 87 -10.48 -6.54 1.46
C GLY A 87 -11.63 -5.62 1.04
N THR A 88 -11.77 -4.45 1.66
CA THR A 88 -12.78 -3.45 1.31
C THR A 88 -12.16 -2.36 0.46
N ILE A 89 -11.90 -2.65 -0.82
CA ILE A 89 -11.73 -1.56 -1.77
C ILE A 89 -13.08 -0.86 -1.89
N THR A 90 -13.21 0.32 -1.31
CA THR A 90 -14.46 1.06 -1.40
C THR A 90 -14.81 1.29 -2.86
N GLN A 91 -16.03 0.91 -3.22
CA GLN A 91 -16.55 0.97 -4.59
C GLN A 91 -16.40 2.40 -5.18
N SER A 92 -16.48 3.42 -4.32
CA SER A 92 -16.29 4.84 -4.64
C SER A 92 -14.86 5.20 -5.05
N GLY A 93 -13.85 4.72 -4.32
CA GLY A 93 -12.44 4.98 -4.64
C GLY A 93 -12.04 4.37 -5.98
N THR A 94 -12.40 3.10 -6.19
CA THR A 94 -12.16 2.41 -7.47
C THR A 94 -12.81 3.16 -8.64
N LEU A 95 -14.08 3.55 -8.51
CA LEU A 95 -14.80 4.27 -9.57
C LEU A 95 -14.17 5.63 -9.89
N LYS A 96 -13.68 6.36 -8.88
CA LYS A 96 -12.98 7.64 -9.07
C LYS A 96 -11.66 7.44 -9.82
N PHE A 97 -10.90 6.41 -9.45
CA PHE A 97 -9.66 6.04 -10.13
C PHE A 97 -9.90 5.61 -11.59
N LEU A 98 -10.93 4.80 -11.84
CA LEU A 98 -11.36 4.38 -13.17
C LEU A 98 -11.70 5.55 -14.09
N LYS A 99 -12.30 6.61 -13.55
CA LYS A 99 -12.66 7.80 -14.32
C LYS A 99 -11.41 8.57 -14.74
N VAL A 100 -10.47 8.77 -13.82
CA VAL A 100 -9.26 9.54 -14.12
C VAL A 100 -8.28 8.76 -15.01
N LEU A 101 -8.15 7.44 -14.84
CA LEU A 101 -7.37 6.59 -15.75
C LEU A 101 -7.80 6.70 -17.21
N LYS A 102 -9.10 6.87 -17.46
CA LYS A 102 -9.64 7.07 -18.81
C LYS A 102 -9.40 8.48 -19.36
N GLU A 103 -9.24 9.46 -18.48
CA GLU A 103 -9.19 10.88 -18.82
C GLU A 103 -7.76 11.44 -18.91
N ASN A 104 -6.80 10.90 -18.17
CA ASN A 104 -5.42 11.40 -18.10
C ASN A 104 -4.39 10.31 -18.45
N LYS A 105 -3.23 10.70 -18.99
CA LYS A 105 -2.04 9.85 -19.21
C LYS A 105 -0.81 10.33 -18.44
N ASP A 106 -0.97 11.31 -17.54
CA ASP A 106 0.13 12.04 -16.93
C ASP A 106 0.49 11.51 -15.54
N LEU A 107 1.78 11.17 -15.33
CA LEU A 107 2.32 10.47 -14.16
C LEU A 107 2.08 11.19 -12.83
N GLU A 108 2.26 12.52 -12.80
CA GLU A 108 2.06 13.30 -11.57
C GLU A 108 0.59 13.32 -11.12
N ALA A 109 -0.34 13.36 -12.07
CA ALA A 109 -1.75 13.25 -11.77
C ALA A 109 -2.08 11.85 -11.20
N TYR A 110 -1.36 10.80 -11.61
CA TYR A 110 -1.57 9.45 -11.10
C TYR A 110 -1.09 9.25 -9.67
N ASN A 111 0.12 9.69 -9.32
CA ASN A 111 0.67 9.50 -7.96
C ASN A 111 -0.26 10.14 -6.92
N GLY A 112 -0.65 11.41 -7.13
CA GLY A 112 -1.58 12.09 -6.23
C GLY A 112 -2.99 11.49 -6.16
N LEU A 113 -3.39 10.68 -7.14
CA LEU A 113 -4.68 9.99 -7.16
C LEU A 113 -4.65 8.60 -6.51
N ILE A 114 -3.53 7.88 -6.61
CA ILE A 114 -3.34 6.61 -5.89
C ILE A 114 -3.39 6.87 -4.39
N ASP A 115 -2.69 7.92 -3.93
CA ASP A 115 -2.71 8.40 -2.55
C ASP A 115 -4.14 8.76 -2.09
N GLN A 116 -4.92 9.47 -2.91
CA GLN A 116 -6.29 9.87 -2.57
C GLN A 116 -7.32 8.74 -2.58
N VAL A 117 -7.05 7.66 -3.31
CA VAL A 117 -7.99 6.55 -3.51
C VAL A 117 -7.68 5.37 -2.58
N GLY A 118 -6.47 5.30 -2.02
CA GLY A 118 -6.07 4.23 -1.11
C GLY A 118 -5.83 2.90 -1.83
N VAL A 119 -5.45 2.95 -3.12
CA VAL A 119 -5.17 1.75 -3.93
C VAL A 119 -3.67 1.50 -4.10
N GLY A 120 -2.82 2.28 -3.43
CA GLY A 120 -1.35 2.18 -3.51
C GLY A 120 -0.82 0.78 -3.20
N PHE A 121 -1.45 0.05 -2.28
CA PHE A 121 -1.09 -1.34 -2.02
C PHE A 121 -1.16 -2.24 -3.26
N TYR A 122 -2.15 -2.06 -4.14
CA TYR A 122 -2.35 -2.92 -5.30
C TYR A 122 -1.35 -2.65 -6.43
N SER A 123 -0.61 -1.55 -6.38
CA SER A 123 0.50 -1.29 -7.30
C SER A 123 1.61 -2.36 -7.20
N ALA A 124 1.72 -3.08 -6.07
CA ALA A 124 2.62 -4.21 -5.92
C ALA A 124 2.39 -5.30 -6.98
N PHE A 125 1.16 -5.48 -7.45
CA PHE A 125 0.85 -6.46 -8.49
C PHE A 125 1.36 -6.08 -9.89
N LEU A 126 1.95 -4.89 -10.07
CA LEU A 126 2.66 -4.52 -11.30
C LEU A 126 3.95 -5.31 -11.51
N ILE A 127 4.55 -5.81 -10.43
CA ILE A 127 5.87 -6.46 -10.45
C ILE A 127 5.85 -7.91 -9.95
N THR A 128 4.75 -8.36 -9.33
CA THR A 128 4.62 -9.73 -8.82
C THR A 128 3.18 -10.24 -8.94
N GLU A 129 3.03 -11.56 -9.11
CA GLU A 129 1.73 -12.24 -9.06
C GLU A 129 1.25 -12.50 -7.63
N ARG A 130 2.17 -12.43 -6.65
CA ARG A 130 1.89 -12.76 -5.25
C ARG A 130 2.46 -11.70 -4.32
N VAL A 131 1.59 -11.20 -3.44
CA VAL A 131 1.93 -10.30 -2.34
C VAL A 131 1.58 -10.99 -1.02
N VAL A 132 2.48 -10.92 -0.04
CA VAL A 132 2.27 -11.45 1.31
C VAL A 132 2.38 -10.30 2.28
N VAL A 133 1.34 -10.12 3.10
CA VAL A 133 1.32 -9.12 4.18
C VAL A 133 1.43 -9.86 5.50
N SER A 134 2.31 -9.40 6.38
CA SER A 134 2.50 -9.94 7.72
C SER A 134 2.55 -8.79 8.72
N THR A 135 1.70 -8.86 9.74
CA THR A 135 1.63 -7.90 10.85
C THR A 135 1.66 -8.71 12.15
N ARG A 136 2.22 -8.12 13.20
CA ARG A 136 2.23 -8.72 14.54
C ARG A 136 1.54 -7.74 15.48
N VAL A 137 0.46 -8.18 16.12
CA VAL A 137 -0.20 -7.42 17.19
C VAL A 137 0.59 -7.58 18.48
#